data_AF-A0A418IEN4-F1
#
_entry.id   AF-A0A418IEN4-F1
#
_cell.length_a   1.000
_cell.length_b   1.000
_cell.length_c   1.000
_cell.angle_alpha   90.00
_cell.angle_beta   90.00
_cell.angle_gamma   90.00
#
_symmetry.space_group_name_H-M   'P 1'
#
loop_
_entity.id
_entity.type
_entity.pdbx_description
1 polymer ?
#
loop_
_entity_poly.entity_id
_entity_poly.type
_entity_poly.pdbx_seq_one_letter_code
_entity_poly.pdbx_strand_id
1 'polypeptide(L)' 'MNKDNEKIQNVVKLLSSLGVNIKKTKSRLEVMHTLPTTVKTANELK' A
#
# COMPACT_ATOMS: atom_id res chain seq x y z
N MET A 1 -6.80 22.57 6.17
CA MET A 1 -6.36 21.17 6.40
C MET A 1 -5.44 20.80 5.24
N ASN A 2 -4.21 20.34 5.52
CA ASN A 2 -3.19 20.16 4.48
C ASN A 2 -3.57 18.99 3.55
N LYS A 3 -3.93 19.28 2.30
CA LYS A 3 -4.53 18.33 1.34
C LYS A 3 -3.64 17.10 1.07
N ASP A 4 -2.32 17.27 1.23
CA ASP A 4 -1.34 16.19 1.10
C ASP A 4 -1.35 15.20 2.27
N ASN A 5 -1.66 15.67 3.48
CA ASN A 5 -1.82 14.79 4.64
C ASN A 5 -3.03 13.87 4.47
N GLU A 6 -4.12 14.36 3.87
CA GLU A 6 -5.31 13.55 3.62
C GLU A 6 -5.04 12.42 2.62
N LYS A 7 -4.27 12.70 1.55
CA LYS A 7 -3.85 11.69 0.58
C LYS A 7 -2.98 10.60 1.23
N ILE A 8 -2.01 11.00 2.05
CA ILE A 8 -1.13 10.04 2.76
C ILE A 8 -1.95 9.18 3.72
N GLN A 9 -2.88 9.78 4.47
CA GLN A 9 -3.75 9.03 5.38
C GLN A 9 -4.64 8.03 4.64
N ASN A 10 -5.17 8.40 3.47
CA ASN A 10 -5.97 7.48 2.66
C ASN A 10 -5.14 6.29 2.15
N VAL A 11 -3.91 6.52 1.69
CA VAL A 11 -3.00 5.45 1.27
C VAL A 11 -2.65 4.54 2.46
N VAL A 12 -2.32 5.11 3.63
CA VAL A 12 -2.04 4.33 4.83
C VAL A 12 -3.24 3.48 5.25
N LYS A 13 -4.45 4.04 5.23
CA LYS A 13 -5.68 3.29 5.53
C LYS A 13 -5.89 2.14 4.56
N LEU A 14 -5.77 2.38 3.25
CA LEU A 14 -5.94 1.36 2.22
C LEU A 14 -4.96 0.19 2.41
N LEU A 15 -3.68 0.50 2.62
CA LEU A 15 -2.64 -0.48 2.78
C LEU A 15 -2.77 -1.28 4.09
N SER A 16 -3.17 -0.63 5.19
CA SER A 16 -3.51 -1.32 6.44
C SER A 16 -4.68 -2.29 6.24
N SER A 17 -5.71 -1.92 5.48
CA SER A 17 -6.83 -2.82 5.13
C SER A 17 -6.40 -4.02 4.28
N LEU A 18 -5.30 -3.90 3.53
CA LEU A 18 -4.69 -4.99 2.77
C LEU A 18 -3.77 -5.88 3.64
N GLY A 19 -3.71 -5.65 4.96
CA GLY A 19 -2.87 -6.41 5.89
C GLY A 19 -1.41 -5.94 5.96
N VAL A 20 -1.10 -4.78 5.37
CA VAL A 20 0.26 -4.24 5.35
C VAL A 20 0.55 -3.50 6.65
N ASN A 21 1.60 -3.90 7.36
CA ASN A 21 2.01 -3.25 8.60
C ASN A 21 2.87 -2.00 8.34
N ILE A 22 2.22 -0.83 8.30
CA ILE A 22 2.86 0.47 8.06
C ILE A 22 3.21 1.15 9.39
N LYS A 23 4.50 1.40 9.61
CA LYS A 23 5.01 2.23 10.72
C LYS A 23 5.42 3.60 10.21
N LYS A 24 5.32 4.64 11.05
CA LYS A 24 5.65 6.04 10.67
C LYS A 24 7.07 6.23 10.13
N THR A 25 7.99 5.33 10.45
CA THR A 25 9.40 5.38 10.04
C THR A 25 9.71 4.55 8.80
N LYS A 26 8.78 3.74 8.29
CA LYS A 26 9.04 2.88 7.14
C LYS A 26 9.02 3.68 5.84
N SER A 27 9.99 3.40 4.98
CA SER A 27 10.03 3.95 3.62
C SER A 27 8.94 3.35 2.75
N ARG A 28 8.51 4.10 1.72
CA ARG A 28 7.60 3.59 0.66
C ARG A 28 8.11 2.28 0.05
N LEU A 29 9.42 2.17 -0.15
CA LEU A 29 10.03 0.96 -0.74
C LEU A 29 9.87 -0.25 0.17
N GLU A 30 10.14 -0.11 1.47
CA GLU A 30 9.94 -1.18 2.45
C GLU A 30 8.47 -1.61 2.54
N VAL A 31 7.56 -0.64 2.49
CA VAL A 31 6.12 -0.91 2.44
C VAL A 31 5.77 -1.73 1.19
N MET A 32 6.36 -1.42 0.03
CA MET A 32 6.14 -2.19 -1.20
C MET A 32 6.58 -3.65 -1.10
N HIS A 33 7.70 -3.93 -0.44
CA HIS A 33 8.16 -5.31 -0.22
C HIS A 33 7.26 -6.11 0.72
N THR A 34 6.47 -5.44 1.56
CA THR A 34 5.49 -6.08 2.46
C THR A 34 4.09 -6.16 1.87
N LEU A 35 3.87 -5.61 0.67
CA LEU A 35 2.60 -5.79 -0.03
C LEU A 35 2.44 -7.28 -0.36
N PRO A 36 1.21 -7.82 -0.25
CA PRO A 36 0.92 -9.10 -0.86
C PRO A 36 1.30 -9.00 -2.33
N THR A 37 2.34 -9.73 -2.74
CA THR A 37 2.60 -9.91 -4.16
C THR A 37 1.36 -10.58 -4.69
N THR A 38 0.61 -9.90 -5.54
CA THR A 38 -0.33 -10.55 -6.44
C THR A 38 0.52 -11.59 -7.18
N VAL A 39 0.56 -12.82 -6.66
CA VAL A 39 0.90 -14.00 -7.45
C VAL A 39 0.07 -13.81 -8.70
N LYS A 40 0.76 -13.56 -9.81
CA LYS A 40 0.15 -13.14 -11.07
C LYS A 40 -1.14 -13.93 -11.23
N THR A 41 -2.29 -13.30 -11.03
CA THR A 41 -3.46 -13.75 -11.77
C THR A 41 -2.99 -13.53 -13.19
N ALA A 42 -2.53 -14.60 -13.83
CA ALA A 42 -2.39 -14.66 -15.25
C ALA A 42 -3.79 -14.40 -15.78
N ASN A 43 -4.16 -13.12 -15.86
CA ASN A 43 -5.11 -12.69 -16.85
C ASN A 43 -4.37 -12.94 -18.16
N GLU A 44 -4.45 -14.19 -18.63
CA GLU A 44 -4.45 -14.42 -20.06
C GLU A 44 -5.54 -13.50 -20.58
N LEU A 45 -5.11 -12.43 -21.26
CA LEU A 45 -5.98 -11.60 -22.08
C LEU A 45 -6.61 -12.54 -23.11
N LYS A 46 -7.83 -12.99 -22.83
CA LYS A 46 -8.71 -13.57 -23.85
C LYS A 46 -9.24 -12.47 -24.75
#